data_AF-A0A661TSF5-F1
#
_entry.id   AF-A0A661TSF5-F1
#
_cell.length_a   1.000
_cell.length_b   1.000
_cell.length_c   1.000
_cell.angle_alpha   90.00
_cell.angle_beta   90.00
_cell.angle_gamma   90.00
#
_symmetry.space_group_name_H-M   'P 1'
#
loop_
_entity.id
_entity.type
_entity.pdbx_description
1 polymer ?
#
loop_
_entity_poly.entity_id
_entity_poly.type
_entity_poly.pdbx_seq_one_letter_code
_entity_poly.pdbx_strand_id
1 'polypeptide(L)'
;MHHIKEKTNLRDWKLEGYKKIMRAKLNTREGKQKYLERTSDVEPVFGNIKHNQKMENFLCRGKPMVKTEFGLTAIAHNFVKIANWIKKDNNRKQFEILMRPRVNA
;
A
#
# COMPACT_ATOMS: atom_id res chain seq x y z
N MET A 1 -35.95 -30.82 -4.34
CA MET A 1 -34.76 -31.51 -3.80
C MET A 1 -33.57 -30.57 -3.85
N HIS A 2 -33.27 -29.94 -2.72
CA HIS A 2 -32.10 -29.07 -2.56
C HIS A 2 -30.82 -29.90 -2.62
N HIS A 3 -30.06 -29.79 -3.71
CA HIS A 3 -28.68 -30.27 -3.75
C HIS A 3 -27.80 -29.24 -3.04
N ILE A 4 -27.68 -29.39 -1.73
CA ILE A 4 -26.64 -28.75 -0.92
C ILE A 4 -25.32 -29.30 -1.45
N LYS A 5 -24.59 -28.51 -2.24
CA LYS A 5 -23.20 -28.83 -2.58
C LYS A 5 -22.41 -28.81 -1.28
N GLU A 6 -22.11 -29.98 -0.74
CA GLU A 6 -21.13 -30.14 0.32
C GLU A 6 -19.85 -29.43 -0.13
N LYS A 7 -19.48 -28.34 0.56
CA LYS A 7 -18.18 -27.70 0.39
C LYS A 7 -17.15 -28.69 0.91
N THR A 8 -16.70 -29.59 0.04
CA THR A 8 -15.58 -30.48 0.32
C THR A 8 -14.38 -29.60 0.67
N ASN A 9 -13.99 -29.68 1.94
CA ASN A 9 -12.82 -29.04 2.52
C ASN A 9 -11.58 -29.74 1.97
N LEU A 10 -11.30 -29.55 0.68
CA LEU A 10 -10.11 -30.07 0.02
C LEU A 10 -8.93 -29.22 0.48
N ARG A 11 -8.27 -29.66 1.55
CA ARG A 11 -7.01 -29.09 2.01
C ARG A 11 -5.96 -29.26 0.90
N ASP A 12 -5.67 -28.17 0.20
CA ASP A 12 -4.55 -28.11 -0.73
C ASP A 12 -3.23 -28.17 0.06
N TRP A 13 -2.60 -29.35 0.04
CA TRP A 13 -1.35 -29.63 0.74
C TRP A 13 -0.20 -28.75 0.26
N LYS A 14 -0.24 -28.32 -1.01
CA LYS A 14 0.78 -27.44 -1.58
C LYS A 14 0.64 -26.02 -1.02
N LEU A 15 -0.59 -25.53 -0.89
CA LEU A 15 -0.90 -24.27 -0.25
C LEU A 15 -0.48 -24.26 1.23
N GLU A 16 -0.75 -25.33 1.97
CA GLU A 16 -0.32 -25.46 3.36
C GLU A 16 1.20 -25.51 3.51
N GLY A 17 1.90 -26.15 2.57
CA GLY A 17 3.36 -26.11 2.48
C GLY A 17 3.90 -24.67 2.34
N TYR A 18 3.36 -23.90 1.40
CA TYR A 18 3.75 -22.49 1.22
C TYR A 18 3.46 -21.63 2.45
N LYS A 19 2.30 -21.81 3.10
CA LYS A 19 1.96 -21.11 4.34
C LYS A 19 2.95 -21.43 5.46
N LYS A 20 3.37 -22.68 5.61
CA LYS A 20 4.35 -23.09 6.62
C LYS A 20 5.71 -22.41 6.40
N ILE A 21 6.19 -22.38 5.15
CA ILE A 21 7.43 -21.71 4.78
C ILE A 21 7.35 -20.21 5.08
N MET A 22 6.25 -19.56 4.68
CA MET A 22 6.07 -18.12 4.94
C MET A 22 5.98 -17.79 6.43
N ARG A 23 5.28 -18.61 7.23
CA ARG A 23 5.24 -18.45 8.69
C ARG A 23 6.62 -18.58 9.31
N ALA A 24 7.40 -19.59 8.89
CA ALA A 24 8.76 -19.76 9.37
C ALA A 24 9.62 -18.52 9.06
N LYS A 25 9.52 -17.98 7.83
CA LYS A 25 10.23 -16.76 7.42
C LYS A 25 9.81 -15.53 8.23
N LEU A 26 8.52 -15.32 8.43
CA LEU A 26 7.99 -14.16 9.17
C LEU A 26 8.30 -14.23 10.68
N ASN A 27 8.45 -15.44 11.24
CA ASN A 27 8.77 -15.62 12.66
C ASN A 27 10.24 -15.38 13.00
N THR A 28 11.13 -15.30 12.00
CA THR A 28 12.52 -14.89 12.22
C THR A 28 12.60 -13.45 12.73
N ARG A 29 13.66 -13.11 13.47
CA ARG A 29 13.88 -11.75 13.99
C ARG A 29 13.92 -10.71 12.86
N GLU A 30 14.61 -11.03 11.77
CA GLU A 30 14.67 -10.20 10.56
C GLU A 30 13.30 -10.07 9.89
N GLY A 31 12.55 -11.16 9.78
CA GLY A 31 11.19 -11.16 9.23
C GLY A 31 10.22 -10.29 10.02
N LYS A 32 10.29 -10.33 11.35
CA LYS A 32 9.48 -9.47 12.24
C LYS A 32 9.84 -8.00 12.08
N GLN A 33 11.13 -7.67 12.01
CA GLN A 33 11.59 -6.29 11.83
C GLN A 33 11.07 -5.70 10.50
N LYS A 34 11.27 -6.43 9.39
CA LYS A 34 10.75 -6.04 8.07
C LYS A 34 9.23 -5.95 8.04
N TYR A 35 8.53 -6.78 8.82
CA TYR A 35 7.08 -6.71 8.93
C TYR A 35 6.64 -5.41 9.62
N LEU A 36 7.30 -5.03 10.71
CA LEU A 36 7.01 -3.78 11.43
C LEU A 36 7.26 -2.54 10.55
N GLU A 37 8.35 -2.52 9.78
CA GLU A 37 8.65 -1.45 8.82
C GLU A 37 7.57 -1.30 7.74
N ARG A 38 6.96 -2.41 7.32
CA ARG A 38 5.88 -2.37 6.32
C ARG A 38 4.61 -1.73 6.84
N THR A 39 4.34 -1.82 8.15
CA THR A 39 3.15 -1.22 8.76
C THR A 39 3.17 0.31 8.67
N SER A 40 4.35 0.94 8.75
CA SER A 40 4.46 2.39 8.54
C SER A 40 4.50 2.79 7.07
N ASP A 41 5.16 1.99 6.24
CA ASP A 41 5.52 2.46 4.89
C ASP A 41 4.54 2.00 3.82
N VAL A 42 4.21 0.70 3.85
CA VAL A 42 3.56 0.01 2.74
C VAL A 42 2.06 -0.09 2.97
N GLU A 43 1.63 -0.45 4.18
CA GLU A 43 0.21 -0.62 4.51
C GLU A 43 -0.61 0.67 4.32
N PRO A 44 -0.13 1.87 4.71
CA PRO A 44 -0.91 3.09 4.51
C PRO A 44 -1.08 3.46 3.03
N VAL A 45 -0.08 3.18 2.19
CA VAL A 45 -0.15 3.42 0.75
C VAL A 45 -1.22 2.54 0.11
N PHE A 46 -1.24 1.25 0.43
CA PHE A 46 -2.27 0.34 -0.07
C PHE A 46 -3.66 0.66 0.48
N GLY A 47 -3.76 1.06 1.75
CA GLY A 47 -5.02 1.52 2.34
C GLY A 47 -5.57 2.75 1.63
N ASN A 48 -4.71 3.73 1.32
CA ASN A 48 -5.08 4.93 0.58
C ASN A 48 -5.53 4.62 -0.86
N ILE A 49 -4.81 3.75 -1.58
CA ILE A 49 -5.19 3.34 -2.94
C ILE A 49 -6.55 2.63 -2.94
N LYS A 50 -6.79 1.75 -1.96
CA LYS A 50 -8.07 1.01 -1.88
C LYS A 50 -9.23 1.90 -1.46
N HIS A 51 -9.13 2.59 -0.33
CA HIS A 51 -10.25 3.31 0.27
C HIS A 51 -10.41 4.74 -0.26
N ASN A 52 -9.31 5.48 -0.38
CA ASN A 52 -9.38 6.89 -0.79
C ASN A 52 -9.39 7.05 -2.31
N GLN A 53 -8.67 6.19 -3.05
CA GLN A 53 -8.69 6.18 -4.52
C GLN A 53 -9.71 5.19 -5.11
N LYS A 54 -10.45 4.47 -4.27
CA LYS A 54 -11.53 3.54 -4.64
C LYS A 54 -11.11 2.44 -5.64
N MET A 55 -9.82 2.09 -5.67
CA MET A 55 -9.32 0.99 -6.50
C MET A 55 -9.51 -0.34 -5.77
N GLU A 56 -10.77 -0.73 -5.56
CA GLU A 56 -11.12 -1.98 -4.88
C GLU A 56 -11.13 -3.18 -5.82
N ASN A 57 -11.48 -2.93 -7.09
CA ASN A 57 -11.57 -3.94 -8.13
C ASN A 57 -10.74 -3.53 -9.35
N PHE A 58 -10.17 -4.50 -10.04
CA PHE A 58 -9.56 -4.29 -11.35
C PHE A 58 -10.65 -4.32 -12.42
N LEU A 59 -10.64 -3.32 -13.30
CA LEU A 59 -11.52 -3.26 -14.46
C LEU A 59 -11.04 -4.21 -15.56
N CYS A 60 -9.72 -4.37 -15.68
CA CYS A 60 -9.12 -5.23 -16.68
C CYS A 60 -9.01 -6.68 -16.18
N ARG A 61 -9.00 -7.63 -17.13
CA ARG A 61 -8.73 -9.05 -16.86
C ARG A 61 -7.43 -9.50 -17.53
N GLY A 62 -6.80 -10.52 -16.95
CA GLY A 62 -5.52 -11.04 -17.41
C GLY A 62 -4.32 -10.33 -16.80
N LYS A 63 -3.28 -11.11 -16.50
CA LYS A 63 -2.08 -10.63 -15.78
C LYS A 63 -1.40 -9.40 -16.43
N PRO A 64 -1.27 -9.31 -17.78
CA PRO A 64 -0.63 -8.16 -18.40
C PRO A 64 -1.42 -6.86 -18.20
N MET A 65 -2.73 -6.88 -18.44
CA MET A 65 -3.56 -5.68 -18.36
C MET A 65 -3.76 -5.19 -16.93
N VAL A 66 -3.97 -6.12 -15.98
CA VAL A 66 -4.04 -5.80 -14.54
C VAL A 66 -2.75 -5.13 -14.06
N LYS A 67 -1.58 -5.58 -14.56
CA LYS A 67 -0.30 -4.96 -14.24
C LYS A 67 -0.24 -3.51 -14.74
N THR A 68 -0.72 -3.25 -15.94
CA THR A 68 -0.77 -1.88 -16.50
C THR A 68 -1.72 -1.00 -15.70
N GLU A 69 -2.92 -1.48 -15.38
CA GLU A 69 -3.91 -0.76 -14.58
C GLU A 69 -3.34 -0.38 -13.20
N PHE A 70 -2.75 -1.35 -12.49
CA PHE A 70 -2.11 -1.09 -11.21
C PHE A 70 -0.91 -0.12 -11.34
N GLY A 71 -0.12 -0.25 -12.41
CA GLY A 71 1.00 0.64 -12.67
C GLY A 71 0.56 2.10 -12.85
N LEU A 72 -0.52 2.33 -13.62
CA LEU A 72 -1.08 3.67 -13.80
C LEU A 72 -1.58 4.25 -12.48
N THR A 73 -2.30 3.47 -11.67
CA THR A 73 -2.76 3.92 -10.34
C THR A 73 -1.59 4.27 -9.43
N ALA A 74 -0.53 3.46 -9.40
CA ALA A 74 0.66 3.72 -8.60
C ALA A 74 1.36 5.02 -9.02
N ILE A 75 1.46 5.28 -10.33
CA ILE A 75 2.01 6.54 -10.87
C ILE A 75 1.16 7.73 -10.42
N ALA A 76 -0.17 7.64 -10.58
CA ALA A 76 -1.08 8.71 -10.16
C ALA A 76 -0.98 8.98 -8.65
N HIS A 77 -0.89 7.93 -7.82
CA HIS A 77 -0.67 8.06 -6.38
C HIS A 77 0.64 8.82 -6.06
N ASN A 78 1.72 8.49 -6.76
CA ASN A 78 3.02 9.14 -6.57
C ASN A 78 2.96 10.63 -6.96
N PHE A 79 2.26 11.00 -8.03
CA PHE A 79 2.07 12.41 -8.39
C PHE A 79 1.34 13.20 -7.30
N VAL A 80 0.29 12.63 -6.70
CA VAL A 80 -0.40 13.27 -5.57
C VAL A 80 0.55 13.47 -4.39
N LYS A 81 1.40 12.49 -4.07
CA LYS A 81 2.42 12.65 -3.02
C LYS A 81 3.40 13.79 -3.32
N ILE A 82 3.91 13.86 -4.54
CA ILE A 82 4.85 14.92 -4.95
C ILE A 82 4.18 16.29 -4.86
N ALA A 83 2.96 16.42 -5.37
CA ALA A 83 2.21 17.68 -5.30
C ALA A 83 1.98 18.14 -3.85
N ASN A 84 1.60 17.22 -2.96
CA ASN A 84 1.43 17.53 -1.53
C ASN A 84 2.74 17.87 -0.84
N TRP A 85 3.84 17.22 -1.22
CA TRP A 85 5.17 17.54 -0.72
C TRP A 85 5.61 18.95 -1.12
N ILE A 86 5.42 19.35 -2.38
CA ILE A 86 5.70 20.70 -2.86
C ILE A 86 4.87 21.75 -2.11
N LYS A 87 3.57 21.51 -1.92
CA LYS A 87 2.69 22.42 -1.14
C LYS A 87 3.19 22.60 0.30
N LYS A 88 3.59 21.50 0.94
CA LYS A 88 4.11 21.53 2.31
C LYS A 88 5.43 22.30 2.40
N ASP A 89 6.33 22.09 1.45
CA ASP A 89 7.61 22.81 1.37
C ASP A 89 7.39 24.32 1.21
N ASN A 90 6.49 24.73 0.31
CA ASN A 90 6.12 26.13 0.14
C ASN A 90 5.53 26.73 1.41
N ASN A 91 4.62 26.03 2.09
CA ASN A 91 4.05 26.51 3.36
C ASN A 91 5.11 26.66 4.46
N ARG A 92 6.10 25.74 4.53
CA ARG A 92 7.22 25.87 5.47
C ARG A 92 8.07 27.09 5.19
N LYS A 93 8.43 27.32 3.91
CA LYS A 93 9.18 28.52 3.51
C LYS A 93 8.43 29.81 3.83
N GLN A 94 7.12 29.85 3.58
CA GLN A 94 6.28 30.99 3.93
C GLN A 94 6.26 31.26 5.44
N PHE A 95 6.14 30.20 6.25
CA PHE A 95 6.20 30.32 7.71
C PHE A 95 7.57 30.81 8.20
N GLU A 96 8.66 30.26 7.67
CA GLU A 96 10.02 30.69 7.99
C GLU A 96 10.24 32.16 7.65
N ILE A 97 9.74 32.63 6.50
CA ILE A 97 9.78 34.05 6.12
C ILE A 97 9.00 34.92 7.11
N LEU A 98 7.80 34.48 7.53
CA LEU A 98 6.95 35.20 8.47
C LEU A 98 7.57 35.31 9.87
N MET A 99 8.29 34.27 10.30
CA MET A 99 8.94 34.21 11.62
C MET A 99 10.33 34.84 11.64
N ARG A 100 10.87 35.31 10.50
CA ARG A 100 12.13 36.06 10.50
C ARG A 100 11.94 37.35 11.30
N PRO A 101 12.77 37.61 12.33
CA PRO A 101 12.69 38.86 13.05
C PRO A 101 12.90 40.01 12.08
N ARG A 102 12.03 41.03 12.12
CA ARG A 102 12.28 42.26 11.38
C ARG A 102 13.54 42.89 11.97
N VAL A 103 14.65 42.76 11.26
CA VAL A 103 15.84 43.55 11.51
C VAL A 103 15.49 45.00 11.17
N ASN A 104 15.15 45.77 12.19
CA ASN A 104 14.98 47.21 12.05
C ASN A 104 16.38 47.79 11.87
N ALA A 105 16.66 48.31 10.68
CA ALA A 105 17.79 49.20 10.42
C ALA A 105 17.44 50.63 10.86
#